data_AF-A0AAD8TWK1-F1
#
_entry.id   AF-A0AAD8TWK1-F1
#
_cell.length_a   1.000
_cell.length_b   1.000
_cell.length_c   1.000
_cell.angle_alpha   90.00
_cell.angle_beta   90.00
_cell.angle_gamma   90.00
#
_symmetry.space_group_name_H-M   'P 1'
#
loop_
_entity.id
_entity.type
_entity.pdbx_description
1 polymer ?
#
loop_
_entity_poly.entity_id
_entity_poly.type
_entity_poly.pdbx_seq_one_letter_code
_entity_poly.pdbx_strand_id
1 'polypeptide(L)'
;MPRWFIPAYFKKTQASKLGDAQGIPFFIDNLSGSSLAPVFGVAPHYTPPPKTFTCFLAPTGSITLVSYYTHHTFHLGFPTDVYFARIYYMRDSQLQDGSSTRTKAVRYLESFMLMNKEKNTILLPVFPDNDKYCTLVILCPKWSLAQYFDSSNTTTKKDYRRIRGVLDEAILGYSKNGGTFDKKGEFVRPDTKKLGFKHVIDFPCIKQPAGSIKEAFYVLHHLKGFVEDAEMMSLPPSKRDPIKMSGEINDDDLREDFHRIQMTYYVVFEGRVPGVYEEWEDCKKQVHKFSGNCYKGYPTRHEAVAKWRNYQSNKSKMKMKTFVVLSVLLTIVAAVLYFILV
;
A
#
# COMPACT_ATOMS: atom_id res chain seq x y z
N MET A 1 -8.19 -12.95 22.17
CA MET A 1 -7.15 -12.44 21.24
C MET A 1 -6.28 -11.45 21.98
N PRO A 2 -4.95 -11.57 21.93
CA PRO A 2 -4.05 -10.57 22.47
C PRO A 2 -4.31 -9.16 21.90
N ARG A 3 -4.11 -8.13 22.73
CA ARG A 3 -4.39 -6.70 22.44
C ARG A 3 -3.59 -6.12 21.25
N TRP A 4 -2.57 -6.83 20.79
CA TRP A 4 -1.60 -6.44 19.74
C TRP A 4 -1.87 -7.07 18.36
N PHE A 5 -2.98 -7.79 18.16
CA PHE A 5 -3.34 -8.40 16.86
C PHE A 5 -3.62 -7.40 15.74
N ILE A 6 -3.88 -6.14 16.11
CA ILE A 6 -4.00 -5.03 15.17
C ILE A 6 -2.89 -4.06 15.55
N PRO A 7 -1.88 -3.87 14.68
CA PRO A 7 -0.89 -2.82 14.84
C PRO A 7 -1.52 -1.49 15.30
N ALA A 8 -0.86 -0.79 16.22
CA ALA A 8 -1.24 0.56 16.64
C ALA A 8 -1.35 1.48 15.41
N TYR A 9 -0.48 1.28 14.41
CA TYR A 9 -0.59 1.86 13.08
C TYR A 9 -1.97 1.65 12.42
N PHE A 10 -2.48 0.42 12.42
CA PHE A 10 -3.80 0.12 11.86
C PHE A 10 -4.94 0.64 12.74
N LYS A 11 -4.78 0.74 14.07
CA LYS A 11 -5.79 1.37 14.92
C LYS A 11 -5.92 2.87 14.68
N LYS A 12 -4.84 3.56 14.31
CA LYS A 12 -4.86 4.98 13.90
C LYS A 12 -5.48 5.18 12.52
N THR A 13 -5.17 4.31 11.57
CA THR A 13 -5.71 4.38 10.19
C THR A 13 -7.11 3.79 10.05
N GLN A 14 -7.54 2.92 10.98
CA GLN A 14 -8.90 2.39 11.08
C GLN A 14 -9.74 3.13 12.12
N ALA A 15 -10.09 4.38 11.83
CA ALA A 15 -11.32 4.97 12.36
C ALA A 15 -11.65 6.29 11.63
N SER A 16 -12.80 6.33 10.96
CA SER A 16 -13.65 7.53 10.85
C SER A 16 -13.18 8.79 10.10
N LYS A 17 -11.95 8.89 9.58
CA LYS A 17 -11.47 10.15 8.95
C LYS A 17 -11.02 10.05 7.49
N LEU A 18 -11.27 8.95 6.78
CA LEU A 18 -10.95 8.84 5.34
C LEU A 18 -12.11 9.35 4.44
N GLY A 19 -12.94 10.24 4.97
CA GLY A 19 -13.84 11.06 4.16
C GLY A 19 -13.02 12.10 3.39
N ASP A 20 -13.15 12.10 2.08
CA ASP A 20 -12.93 13.26 1.20
C ASP A 20 -11.52 13.87 1.05
N ALA A 21 -10.44 13.10 1.20
CA ALA A 21 -9.08 13.60 0.90
C ALA A 21 -8.74 13.53 -0.61
N GLN A 22 -9.37 14.40 -1.40
CA GLN A 22 -8.98 14.74 -2.78
C GLN A 22 -8.20 16.07 -2.76
N GLY A 23 -6.93 16.08 -2.35
CA GLY A 23 -6.08 17.26 -2.57
C GLY A 23 -4.77 17.33 -1.77
N ILE A 24 -3.64 17.21 -2.49
CA ILE A 24 -2.40 18.01 -2.39
C ILE A 24 -1.47 17.94 -1.14
N PRO A 25 -0.10 17.81 -1.23
CA PRO A 25 0.90 16.96 -1.96
C PRO A 25 2.16 16.47 -1.13
N PHE A 26 2.63 15.20 -1.13
CA PHE A 26 4.04 14.75 -0.96
C PHE A 26 4.26 13.23 -0.79
N PHE A 27 5.43 12.78 -1.31
CA PHE A 27 6.18 11.51 -1.14
C PHE A 27 6.15 10.37 -2.19
N ILE A 28 6.77 10.60 -3.35
CA ILE A 28 7.83 9.67 -3.82
C ILE A 28 9.13 10.49 -3.72
N ASP A 29 9.91 10.24 -2.67
CA ASP A 29 11.27 10.78 -2.44
C ASP A 29 11.93 10.06 -1.22
N ASN A 30 11.15 9.46 -0.31
CA ASN A 30 11.66 8.87 0.94
C ASN A 30 11.96 7.38 0.87
N LEU A 31 11.65 6.69 -0.23
CA LEU A 31 12.26 5.37 -0.46
C LEU A 31 13.79 5.47 -0.67
N SER A 32 14.31 6.68 -0.94
CA SER A 32 15.74 7.00 -0.96
C SER A 32 16.21 7.88 0.22
N GLY A 33 15.32 8.31 1.11
CA GLY A 33 15.59 9.43 2.04
C GLY A 33 15.21 9.24 3.51
N SER A 34 14.44 8.21 3.89
CA SER A 34 14.00 8.09 5.30
C SER A 34 15.12 7.56 6.21
N SER A 35 15.68 8.46 7.03
CA SER A 35 16.19 8.25 8.40
C SER A 35 17.16 7.09 8.72
N LEU A 36 17.70 6.39 7.72
CA LEU A 36 18.76 5.41 7.94
C LEU A 36 20.14 6.08 8.04
N ALA A 37 20.28 7.35 7.64
CA ALA A 37 21.59 7.99 7.48
C ALA A 37 22.43 8.21 8.77
N PRO A 38 21.92 8.49 9.99
CA PRO A 38 22.83 8.79 11.10
C PRO A 38 23.20 7.59 11.98
N VAL A 39 22.79 6.35 11.66
CA VAL A 39 23.22 5.15 12.42
C VAL A 39 24.33 4.37 11.69
N PHE A 40 24.55 4.63 10.40
CA PHE A 40 25.63 3.97 9.66
C PHE A 40 26.91 4.79 9.72
N GLY A 41 27.82 4.35 10.58
CA GLY A 41 29.25 4.57 10.33
C GLY A 41 29.56 4.14 8.90
N VAL A 42 30.12 5.08 8.16
CA VAL A 42 30.46 5.03 6.73
C VAL A 42 31.09 3.68 6.36
N ALA A 43 30.38 2.88 5.55
CA ALA A 43 31.03 1.86 4.72
C ALA A 43 31.43 2.56 3.41
N PRO A 44 32.73 2.69 3.09
CA PRO A 44 33.17 3.29 1.84
C PRO A 44 32.81 2.30 0.72
N HIS A 45 32.28 2.81 -0.40
CA HIS A 45 31.82 2.05 -1.57
C HIS A 45 30.36 1.55 -1.53
N TYR A 46 29.41 2.46 -1.33
CA TYR A 46 28.03 2.29 -1.82
C TYR A 46 27.83 3.13 -3.09
N THR A 47 27.65 2.47 -4.24
CA THR A 47 27.10 3.11 -5.45
C THR A 47 25.59 3.00 -5.41
N PRO A 48 24.84 4.13 -5.44
CA PRO A 48 23.38 4.08 -5.42
C PRO A 48 22.84 3.40 -6.69
N PRO A 49 21.75 2.62 -6.60
CA PRO A 49 21.16 1.98 -7.76
C PRO A 49 20.64 3.02 -8.77
N PRO A 50 20.58 2.70 -10.08
CA PRO A 50 20.24 3.66 -11.13
C PRO A 50 18.85 4.29 -10.94
N LYS A 51 18.75 5.58 -11.26
CA LYS A 51 17.55 6.44 -11.15
C LYS A 51 16.39 6.07 -12.11
N THR A 52 16.34 4.83 -12.58
CA THR A 52 15.35 4.30 -13.52
C THR A 52 14.65 3.10 -12.91
N PHE A 53 13.83 3.32 -11.88
CA PHE A 53 12.84 2.35 -11.39
C PHE A 53 11.41 2.69 -11.87
N THR A 54 11.32 3.44 -12.96
CA THR A 54 10.11 3.77 -13.70
C THR A 54 9.87 2.73 -14.80
N CYS A 55 9.43 1.51 -14.44
CA CYS A 55 8.67 0.64 -15.35
C CYS A 55 8.27 -0.67 -14.62
N PHE A 56 7.09 -0.75 -14.00
CA PHE A 56 6.42 -2.04 -13.77
C PHE A 56 4.90 -1.87 -13.74
N LEU A 57 4.36 -1.31 -14.83
CA LEU A 57 2.96 -1.51 -15.20
C LEU A 57 2.85 -2.84 -15.96
N ALA A 58 2.96 -3.96 -15.24
CA ALA A 58 2.65 -5.28 -15.79
C ALA A 58 2.11 -6.22 -14.68
N PRO A 59 1.16 -7.13 -14.98
CA PRO A 59 0.60 -8.08 -14.01
C PRO A 59 1.68 -8.95 -13.32
N THR A 60 2.80 -9.20 -14.00
CA THR A 60 3.95 -9.97 -13.50
C THR A 60 4.93 -9.16 -12.64
N GLY A 61 4.83 -7.83 -12.62
CA GLY A 61 5.67 -6.96 -11.80
C GLY A 61 5.34 -7.00 -10.31
N SER A 62 4.11 -7.39 -9.96
CA SER A 62 3.62 -7.44 -8.56
C SER A 62 4.44 -8.40 -7.70
N ILE A 63 4.77 -9.61 -8.19
CA ILE A 63 5.51 -10.58 -7.40
C ILE A 63 6.97 -10.21 -7.23
N THR A 64 7.61 -9.71 -8.28
CA THR A 64 9.01 -9.26 -8.24
C THR A 64 9.17 -8.12 -7.25
N LEU A 65 8.23 -7.16 -7.26
CA LEU A 65 8.24 -6.03 -6.33
C LEU A 65 8.10 -6.48 -4.86
N VAL A 66 7.09 -7.29 -4.55
CA VAL A 66 6.88 -7.76 -3.17
C VAL A 66 8.03 -8.68 -2.73
N SER A 67 8.57 -9.49 -3.65
CA SER A 67 9.75 -10.34 -3.38
C SER A 67 11.00 -9.49 -3.11
N TYR A 68 11.22 -8.42 -3.87
CA TYR A 68 12.34 -7.51 -3.66
C TYR A 68 12.23 -6.83 -2.30
N TYR A 69 11.05 -6.28 -1.97
CA TYR A 69 10.82 -5.61 -0.69
C TYR A 69 11.03 -6.57 0.48
N THR A 70 10.37 -7.73 0.48
CA THR A 70 10.52 -8.73 1.56
C THR A 70 11.96 -9.21 1.72
N HIS A 71 12.69 -9.40 0.61
CA HIS A 71 14.10 -9.77 0.64
C HIS A 71 14.97 -8.64 1.21
N HIS A 72 14.79 -7.41 0.75
CA HIS A 72 15.57 -6.26 1.20
C HIS A 72 15.32 -5.96 2.68
N THR A 73 14.06 -5.93 3.11
CA THR A 73 13.71 -5.75 4.53
C THR A 73 14.28 -6.87 5.40
N PHE A 74 14.28 -8.13 4.94
CA PHE A 74 14.90 -9.23 5.67
C PHE A 74 16.41 -9.06 5.84
N HIS A 75 17.12 -8.61 4.80
CA HIS A 75 18.58 -8.47 4.82
C HIS A 75 19.11 -7.26 5.59
N LEU A 76 18.27 -6.25 5.83
CA LEU A 76 18.63 -5.08 6.64
C LEU A 76 18.70 -5.37 8.16
N GLY A 77 18.44 -6.61 8.60
CA GLY A 77 18.76 -7.05 9.96
C GLY A 77 17.90 -6.41 11.06
N PHE A 78 16.64 -6.08 10.76
CA PHE A 78 15.75 -5.45 11.73
C PHE A 78 15.49 -6.38 12.94
N PRO A 79 15.70 -5.89 14.18
CA PRO A 79 15.36 -6.64 15.38
C PRO A 79 13.84 -6.59 15.57
N THR A 80 13.12 -7.58 15.04
CA THR A 80 11.67 -7.61 15.18
C THR A 80 11.14 -9.00 15.54
N ASP A 81 9.99 -9.01 16.21
CA ASP A 81 9.20 -10.21 16.47
C ASP A 81 8.36 -10.64 15.26
N VAL A 82 8.77 -10.21 14.06
CA VAL A 82 8.02 -10.29 12.81
C VAL A 82 8.93 -10.85 11.72
N TYR A 83 8.50 -11.94 11.09
CA TYR A 83 9.30 -12.63 10.06
C TYR A 83 8.56 -12.72 8.72
N PHE A 84 9.30 -12.52 7.64
CA PHE A 84 8.78 -12.62 6.27
C PHE A 84 8.97 -14.05 5.74
N ALA A 85 7.86 -14.74 5.49
CA ALA A 85 7.90 -16.00 4.78
C ALA A 85 8.07 -15.76 3.27
N ARG A 86 8.84 -16.65 2.61
CA ARG A 86 9.20 -16.53 1.20
C ARG A 86 7.98 -16.78 0.32
N ILE A 87 7.72 -15.80 -0.53
CA ILE A 87 6.60 -15.76 -1.48
C ILE A 87 6.64 -16.90 -2.49
N TYR A 88 7.84 -17.34 -2.90
CA TYR A 88 8.03 -18.35 -3.95
C TYR A 88 7.20 -19.62 -3.72
N TYR A 89 6.95 -20.00 -2.47
CA TYR A 89 6.18 -21.20 -2.13
C TYR A 89 4.66 -20.98 -2.08
N MET A 90 4.19 -19.74 -2.13
CA MET A 90 2.79 -19.38 -1.85
C MET A 90 2.08 -18.75 -3.05
N ARG A 91 2.36 -19.30 -4.23
CA ARG A 91 1.68 -19.01 -5.50
C ARG A 91 0.64 -20.07 -5.79
N ASP A 92 -0.62 -19.68 -5.90
CA ASP A 92 -1.75 -20.59 -6.08
C ASP A 92 -1.58 -21.51 -7.30
N SER A 93 -1.00 -21.01 -8.40
CA SER A 93 -0.70 -21.81 -9.60
C SER A 93 0.21 -23.01 -9.32
N GLN A 94 1.06 -22.92 -8.28
CA GLN A 94 2.02 -23.95 -7.87
C GLN A 94 1.51 -24.86 -6.76
N LEU A 95 0.32 -24.59 -6.21
CA LEU A 95 -0.23 -25.30 -5.05
C LEU A 95 -1.29 -26.34 -5.43
N GLN A 96 -1.27 -26.83 -6.67
CA GLN A 96 -2.20 -27.86 -7.13
C GLN A 96 -2.13 -29.11 -6.24
N ASP A 97 -3.28 -29.70 -5.96
CA ASP A 97 -3.37 -30.88 -5.10
C ASP A 97 -2.58 -32.05 -5.67
N GLY A 98 -1.87 -32.75 -4.80
CA GLY A 98 -0.94 -33.83 -5.18
C GLY A 98 0.38 -33.37 -5.82
N SER A 99 0.58 -32.08 -6.12
CA SER A 99 1.83 -31.61 -6.73
C SER A 99 3.03 -31.65 -5.77
N SER A 100 4.21 -31.87 -6.34
CA SER A 100 5.47 -31.84 -5.59
C SER A 100 5.79 -30.45 -5.05
N THR A 101 5.41 -29.40 -5.79
CA THR A 101 5.55 -27.99 -5.39
C THR A 101 4.69 -27.65 -4.18
N ARG A 102 3.44 -28.12 -4.13
CA ARG A 102 2.58 -28.00 -2.96
C ARG A 102 3.19 -28.69 -1.74
N THR A 103 3.74 -29.89 -1.92
CA THR A 103 4.42 -30.63 -0.84
C THR A 103 5.63 -29.88 -0.30
N LYS A 104 6.43 -29.27 -1.20
CA LYS A 104 7.56 -28.41 -0.82
C LYS A 104 7.08 -27.18 -0.05
N ALA A 105 5.97 -26.56 -0.45
CA ALA A 105 5.41 -25.40 0.25
C ALA A 105 4.95 -25.73 1.68
N VAL A 106 4.25 -26.86 1.85
CA VAL A 106 3.85 -27.36 3.18
C VAL A 106 5.08 -27.55 4.07
N ARG A 107 6.08 -28.31 3.61
CA ARG A 107 7.31 -28.57 4.37
C ARG A 107 8.09 -27.30 4.69
N TYR A 108 8.16 -26.38 3.72
CA TYR A 108 8.80 -25.08 3.91
C TYR A 108 8.14 -24.31 5.05
N LEU A 109 6.82 -24.11 5.01
CA LEU A 109 6.11 -23.36 6.05
C LEU A 109 6.17 -24.06 7.41
N GLU A 110 6.06 -25.38 7.43
CA GLU A 110 6.22 -26.17 8.64
C GLU A 110 7.59 -25.91 9.29
N SER A 111 8.67 -26.12 8.52
CA SER A 111 10.03 -25.88 8.99
C SER A 111 10.24 -24.41 9.38
N PHE A 112 9.68 -23.48 8.62
CA PHE A 112 9.76 -22.06 8.91
C PHE A 112 9.09 -21.72 10.25
N MET A 113 7.91 -22.25 10.54
CA MET A 113 7.26 -22.07 11.85
C MET A 113 8.06 -22.73 12.97
N LEU A 114 8.64 -23.92 12.74
CA LEU A 114 9.47 -24.62 13.73
C LEU A 114 10.79 -23.91 14.05
N MET A 115 11.39 -23.22 13.08
CA MET A 115 12.62 -22.46 13.28
C MET A 115 12.40 -21.13 14.02
N ASN A 116 11.15 -20.64 14.06
CA ASN A 116 10.80 -19.33 14.63
C ASN A 116 9.75 -19.48 15.75
N LYS A 117 9.88 -20.51 16.62
CA LYS A 117 8.88 -20.87 17.67
C LYS A 117 8.67 -19.77 18.71
N GLU A 118 9.69 -18.98 18.96
CA GLU A 118 9.67 -17.84 19.86
C GLU A 118 8.77 -16.71 19.32
N LYS A 119 8.61 -16.64 18.00
CA LYS A 119 7.90 -15.57 17.31
C LYS A 119 6.39 -15.81 17.28
N ASN A 120 5.67 -14.71 17.33
CA ASN A 120 4.21 -14.70 17.41
C ASN A 120 3.54 -14.41 16.06
N THR A 121 4.26 -13.77 15.14
CA THR A 121 3.71 -13.21 13.90
C THR A 121 4.63 -13.49 12.71
N ILE A 122 4.07 -14.11 11.68
CA ILE A 122 4.73 -14.32 10.39
C ILE A 122 3.95 -13.56 9.33
N LEU A 123 4.62 -12.68 8.61
CA LEU A 123 4.10 -11.97 7.45
C LEU A 123 4.30 -12.83 6.21
N LEU A 124 3.20 -13.24 5.59
CA LEU A 124 3.23 -14.12 4.44
C LEU A 124 2.44 -13.50 3.28
N PRO A 125 3.13 -12.85 2.31
CA PRO A 125 2.51 -12.50 1.05
C PRO A 125 2.15 -13.77 0.27
N VAL A 126 0.94 -13.83 -0.27
CA VAL A 126 0.42 -14.94 -1.07
C VAL A 126 -0.20 -14.43 -2.37
N PHE A 127 -0.22 -15.30 -3.38
CA PHE A 127 -0.76 -14.98 -4.71
C PHE A 127 -1.93 -15.93 -5.03
N PRO A 128 -3.17 -15.61 -4.60
CA PRO A 128 -4.35 -16.46 -4.83
C PRO A 128 -4.89 -16.36 -6.26
N ASP A 129 -5.87 -17.22 -6.57
CA ASP A 129 -6.62 -17.24 -7.83
C ASP A 129 -5.73 -17.33 -9.07
N ASN A 130 -4.96 -18.41 -9.16
CA ASN A 130 -4.00 -18.67 -10.23
C ASN A 130 -3.00 -17.51 -10.43
N ASP A 131 -2.49 -17.01 -9.31
CA ASP A 131 -1.53 -15.89 -9.23
C ASP A 131 -2.05 -14.54 -9.73
N LYS A 132 -3.37 -14.42 -9.94
CA LYS A 132 -4.01 -13.20 -10.45
C LYS A 132 -3.96 -12.04 -9.46
N TYR A 133 -3.98 -12.34 -8.17
CA TYR A 133 -4.05 -11.34 -7.11
C TYR A 133 -2.88 -11.46 -6.14
N CYS A 134 -2.70 -10.43 -5.31
CA CYS A 134 -1.78 -10.46 -4.18
C CYS A 134 -2.57 -10.23 -2.87
N THR A 135 -2.16 -10.87 -1.78
CA THR A 135 -2.77 -10.70 -0.45
C THR A 135 -1.71 -10.91 0.62
N LEU A 136 -1.77 -10.14 1.71
CA LEU A 136 -0.94 -10.40 2.88
C LEU A 136 -1.70 -11.30 3.84
N VAL A 137 -1.11 -12.43 4.21
CA VAL A 137 -1.61 -13.29 5.28
C VAL A 137 -0.73 -13.12 6.50
N ILE A 138 -1.34 -12.77 7.63
CA ILE A 138 -0.71 -12.74 8.93
C ILE A 138 -0.94 -14.10 9.57
N LEU A 139 0.14 -14.86 9.72
CA LEU A 139 0.11 -16.17 10.36
C LEU A 139 0.55 -16.05 11.82
N CYS A 140 -0.24 -16.62 12.70
CA CYS A 140 0.02 -16.67 14.14
C CYS A 140 -0.07 -18.14 14.60
N PRO A 141 1.01 -18.93 14.44
CA PRO A 141 1.00 -20.38 14.68
C PRO A 141 0.58 -20.76 16.09
N LYS A 142 1.08 -20.03 17.11
CA LYS A 142 0.76 -20.28 18.53
C LYS A 142 -0.74 -20.21 18.86
N TRP A 143 -1.52 -19.47 18.05
CA TRP A 143 -2.97 -19.32 18.20
C TRP A 143 -3.76 -20.02 17.10
N SER A 144 -3.09 -20.77 16.21
CA SER A 144 -3.72 -21.39 15.03
C SER A 144 -4.60 -20.39 14.27
N LEU A 145 -4.11 -19.17 14.04
CA LEU A 145 -4.85 -18.09 13.36
C LEU A 145 -4.13 -17.64 12.09
N ALA A 146 -4.90 -17.52 11.01
CA ALA A 146 -4.45 -16.97 9.73
C ALA A 146 -5.40 -15.85 9.31
N GLN A 147 -4.93 -14.61 9.32
CA GLN A 147 -5.73 -13.42 9.02
C GLN A 147 -5.31 -12.82 7.68
N TYR A 148 -6.28 -12.59 6.79
CA TYR A 148 -6.02 -12.15 5.43
C TYR A 148 -6.33 -10.66 5.31
N PHE A 149 -5.31 -9.90 4.92
CA PHE A 149 -5.42 -8.48 4.57
C PHE A 149 -5.71 -8.41 3.07
N ASP A 150 -6.94 -8.76 2.71
CA ASP A 150 -7.41 -8.69 1.33
C ASP A 150 -7.88 -7.25 1.02
N SER A 151 -7.11 -6.51 0.24
CA SER A 151 -7.47 -5.15 -0.17
C SER A 151 -8.62 -5.10 -1.17
N SER A 152 -9.14 -6.24 -1.66
CA SER A 152 -10.21 -6.25 -2.66
C SER A 152 -11.47 -5.55 -2.17
N ASN A 153 -12.04 -4.73 -3.05
CA ASN A 153 -13.34 -4.10 -2.92
C ASN A 153 -14.27 -4.62 -4.02
N THR A 154 -14.36 -5.95 -4.08
CA THR A 154 -15.17 -6.68 -5.05
C THR A 154 -16.22 -7.49 -4.31
N THR A 155 -17.41 -7.62 -4.90
CA THR A 155 -18.45 -8.52 -4.39
C THR A 155 -18.03 -9.99 -4.50
N THR A 156 -17.19 -10.30 -5.48
CA THR A 156 -16.56 -11.62 -5.65
C THR A 156 -15.39 -11.79 -4.68
N LYS A 157 -15.43 -12.86 -3.89
CA LYS A 157 -14.33 -13.26 -2.99
C LYS A 157 -13.24 -13.99 -3.78
N LYS A 158 -11.97 -13.72 -3.47
CA LYS A 158 -10.81 -14.45 -4.02
C LYS A 158 -10.83 -15.92 -3.58
N ASP A 159 -10.39 -16.81 -4.46
CA ASP A 159 -10.24 -18.23 -4.13
C ASP A 159 -8.94 -18.46 -3.34
N TYR A 160 -9.09 -18.85 -2.07
CA TYR A 160 -7.99 -19.19 -1.17
C TYR A 160 -7.88 -20.70 -0.89
N ARG A 161 -8.63 -21.57 -1.58
CA ARG A 161 -8.75 -23.01 -1.23
C ARG A 161 -7.39 -23.71 -1.13
N ARG A 162 -6.54 -23.61 -2.14
CA ARG A 162 -5.21 -24.26 -2.14
C ARG A 162 -4.27 -23.66 -1.08
N ILE A 163 -4.28 -22.34 -0.93
CA ILE A 163 -3.51 -21.64 0.11
C ILE A 163 -3.92 -22.13 1.51
N ARG A 164 -5.23 -22.18 1.79
CA ARG A 164 -5.75 -22.70 3.08
C ARG A 164 -5.33 -24.15 3.32
N GLY A 165 -5.44 -25.01 2.30
CA GLY A 165 -5.00 -26.41 2.40
C GLY A 165 -3.53 -26.55 2.78
N VAL A 166 -2.65 -25.76 2.16
CA VAL A 166 -1.21 -25.73 2.50
C VAL A 166 -0.97 -25.26 3.93
N LEU A 167 -1.65 -24.19 4.36
CA LEU A 167 -1.52 -23.66 5.72
C LEU A 167 -2.00 -24.68 6.77
N ASP A 168 -3.15 -25.31 6.54
CA ASP A 168 -3.72 -26.31 7.45
C ASP A 168 -2.83 -27.56 7.58
N GLU A 169 -2.22 -28.01 6.50
CA GLU A 169 -1.27 -29.12 6.55
C GLU A 169 0.03 -28.73 7.25
N ALA A 170 0.53 -27.52 7.00
CA ALA A 170 1.74 -27.03 7.63
C ALA A 170 1.60 -26.90 9.15
N ILE A 171 0.45 -26.42 9.66
CA ILE A 171 0.23 -26.32 11.12
C ILE A 171 0.03 -27.69 11.77
N LEU A 172 -0.54 -28.65 11.04
CA LEU A 172 -0.63 -30.04 11.48
C LEU A 172 0.77 -30.66 11.62
N GLY A 173 1.65 -30.45 10.64
CA GLY A 173 3.06 -30.87 10.70
C GLY A 173 3.79 -30.18 11.85
N TYR A 174 3.63 -28.86 11.99
CA TYR A 174 4.22 -28.06 13.06
C TYR A 174 3.84 -28.62 14.44
N SER A 175 2.56 -28.93 14.65
CA SER A 175 2.09 -29.54 15.90
C SER A 175 2.70 -30.90 16.17
N LYS A 176 2.83 -31.76 15.15
CA LYS A 176 3.41 -33.11 15.30
C LYS A 176 4.91 -33.04 15.62
N ASN A 177 5.59 -32.02 15.12
CA ASN A 177 7.04 -31.87 15.20
C ASN A 177 7.49 -30.89 16.30
N GLY A 178 6.70 -30.80 17.38
CA GLY A 178 7.07 -30.07 18.60
C GLY A 178 6.86 -28.55 18.53
N GLY A 179 5.93 -28.09 17.69
CA GLY A 179 5.45 -26.72 17.69
C GLY A 179 4.77 -26.32 19.00
N THR A 180 4.84 -25.05 19.36
CA THR A 180 4.30 -24.49 20.61
C THR A 180 2.98 -23.78 20.35
N PHE A 181 2.06 -23.87 21.32
CA PHE A 181 0.76 -23.21 21.28
C PHE A 181 0.50 -22.49 22.61
N ASP A 182 -0.17 -21.35 22.54
CA ASP A 182 -0.48 -20.50 23.71
C ASP A 182 -1.45 -21.20 24.68
N LYS A 183 -2.47 -21.85 24.12
CA LYS A 183 -3.32 -22.84 24.78
C LYS A 183 -3.46 -24.01 23.81
N LYS A 184 -3.51 -25.26 24.29
CA LYS A 184 -3.45 -26.49 23.46
C LYS A 184 -4.20 -26.36 22.11
N GLY A 185 -3.47 -26.08 21.02
CA GLY A 185 -3.85 -26.27 19.60
C GLY A 185 -5.27 -25.86 19.18
N GLU A 186 -5.84 -24.78 19.71
CA GLU A 186 -7.31 -24.68 19.91
C GLU A 186 -8.22 -24.66 18.66
N PHE A 187 -7.73 -24.40 17.43
CA PHE A 187 -8.62 -24.48 16.28
C PHE A 187 -8.61 -25.86 15.62
N VAL A 188 -9.55 -26.69 16.05
CA VAL A 188 -9.94 -27.89 15.32
C VAL A 188 -10.99 -27.51 14.29
N ARG A 189 -10.70 -27.80 13.02
CA ARG A 189 -11.63 -27.49 11.94
C ARG A 189 -12.93 -28.28 12.10
N PRO A 190 -14.11 -27.64 12.05
CA PRO A 190 -15.38 -28.32 12.33
C PRO A 190 -15.69 -29.49 11.37
N ASP A 191 -15.26 -29.37 10.12
CA ASP A 191 -15.50 -30.28 9.00
C ASP A 191 -14.63 -31.54 9.05
N THR A 192 -13.33 -31.39 9.28
CA THR A 192 -12.35 -32.48 9.24
C THR A 192 -12.00 -33.05 10.60
N LYS A 193 -12.36 -32.34 11.69
CA LYS A 193 -11.93 -32.63 13.07
C LYS A 193 -10.40 -32.68 13.23
N LYS A 194 -9.66 -32.07 12.30
CA LYS A 194 -8.21 -31.96 12.34
C LYS A 194 -7.80 -30.55 12.77
N LEU A 195 -6.64 -30.45 13.39
CA LEU A 195 -5.97 -29.16 13.60
C LEU A 195 -5.86 -28.42 12.26
N GLY A 196 -6.09 -27.12 12.31
CA GLY A 196 -5.92 -26.22 11.17
C GLY A 196 -5.83 -24.79 11.65
N PHE A 197 -5.75 -23.86 10.71
CA PHE A 197 -5.84 -22.44 11.02
C PHE A 197 -7.30 -21.98 11.02
N LYS A 198 -7.66 -21.15 12.00
CA LYS A 198 -8.84 -20.30 11.91
C LYS A 198 -8.56 -19.24 10.84
N HIS A 199 -9.15 -19.40 9.67
CA HIS A 199 -8.99 -18.46 8.56
C HIS A 199 -9.96 -17.28 8.70
N VAL A 200 -9.42 -16.07 8.91
CA VAL A 200 -10.19 -14.81 8.95
C VAL A 200 -9.96 -14.08 7.63
N ILE A 201 -10.88 -14.26 6.67
CA ILE A 201 -10.77 -13.65 5.33
C ILE A 201 -11.48 -12.31 5.18
N ASP A 202 -12.48 -12.03 6.01
CA ASP A 202 -13.25 -10.80 5.96
C ASP A 202 -12.71 -9.78 6.98
N PHE A 203 -11.39 -9.73 7.16
CA PHE A 203 -10.78 -8.76 8.05
C PHE A 203 -10.95 -7.35 7.46
N PRO A 204 -11.40 -6.36 8.25
CA PRO A 204 -11.46 -4.99 7.77
C PRO A 204 -10.03 -4.47 7.65
N CYS A 205 -9.40 -4.60 6.48
CA CYS A 205 -8.19 -3.86 6.14
C CYS A 205 -8.53 -2.73 5.16
N ILE A 206 -7.54 -1.88 4.85
CA ILE A 206 -7.70 -0.82 3.86
C ILE A 206 -8.02 -1.44 2.50
N LYS A 207 -9.02 -0.89 1.82
CA LYS A 207 -9.55 -1.41 0.55
C LYS A 207 -9.09 -0.56 -0.64
N GLN A 208 -8.83 -1.22 -1.75
CA GLN A 208 -8.56 -0.57 -3.03
C GLN A 208 -9.86 -0.11 -3.71
N PRO A 209 -9.83 0.86 -4.63
CA PRO A 209 -11.00 1.19 -5.43
C PRO A 209 -11.43 -0.01 -6.27
N ALA A 210 -12.73 -0.10 -6.59
CA ALA A 210 -13.24 -1.16 -7.47
C ALA A 210 -12.48 -1.15 -8.82
N GLY A 211 -12.02 -2.32 -9.26
CA GLY A 211 -11.27 -2.48 -10.51
C GLY A 211 -9.78 -2.08 -10.44
N SER A 212 -9.26 -1.70 -9.27
CA SER A 212 -7.82 -1.46 -9.10
C SER A 212 -7.01 -2.76 -9.25
N ILE A 213 -5.81 -2.63 -9.82
CA ILE A 213 -4.84 -3.73 -10.06
C ILE A 213 -3.60 -3.60 -9.16
N LYS A 214 -3.74 -2.92 -8.02
CA LYS A 214 -2.62 -2.44 -7.21
C LYS A 214 -2.46 -3.21 -5.91
N GLU A 215 -2.94 -4.45 -5.85
CA GLU A 215 -2.89 -5.29 -4.64
C GLU A 215 -1.47 -5.40 -4.06
N ALA A 216 -0.43 -5.46 -4.90
CA ALA A 216 0.96 -5.48 -4.46
C ALA A 216 1.30 -4.28 -3.55
N PHE A 217 0.88 -3.07 -3.93
CA PHE A 217 1.13 -1.86 -3.16
C PHE A 217 0.39 -1.86 -1.83
N TYR A 218 -0.84 -2.39 -1.80
CA TYR A 218 -1.57 -2.60 -0.55
C TYR A 218 -0.89 -3.62 0.36
N VAL A 219 -0.36 -4.71 -0.21
CA VAL A 219 0.43 -5.68 0.54
C VAL A 219 1.69 -5.02 1.12
N LEU A 220 2.44 -4.26 0.33
CA LEU A 220 3.61 -3.50 0.81
C LEU A 220 3.25 -2.52 1.92
N HIS A 221 2.16 -1.79 1.75
CA HIS A 221 1.65 -0.89 2.78
C HIS A 221 1.35 -1.66 4.07
N HIS A 222 0.66 -2.79 3.98
CA HIS A 222 0.34 -3.57 5.16
C HIS A 222 1.61 -4.12 5.83
N LEU A 223 2.57 -4.62 5.05
CA LEU A 223 3.87 -5.06 5.55
C LEU A 223 4.59 -3.93 6.31
N LYS A 224 4.65 -2.73 5.72
CA LYS A 224 5.29 -1.55 6.34
C LYS A 224 4.67 -1.23 7.70
N GLY A 225 3.33 -1.22 7.80
CA GLY A 225 2.65 -0.97 9.07
C GLY A 225 2.99 -1.99 10.16
N PHE A 226 3.22 -3.26 9.83
CA PHE A 226 3.68 -4.26 10.79
C PHE A 226 5.15 -4.09 11.19
N VAL A 227 6.01 -3.67 10.26
CA VAL A 227 7.43 -3.40 10.54
C VAL A 227 7.58 -2.21 11.48
N GLU A 228 6.90 -1.09 11.18
CA GLU A 228 6.93 0.12 12.02
C GLU A 228 6.43 -0.15 13.43
N ASP A 229 5.36 -0.93 13.57
CA ASP A 229 4.84 -1.32 14.88
C ASP A 229 5.83 -2.19 15.67
N ALA A 230 6.53 -3.11 14.99
CA ALA A 230 7.53 -3.94 15.63
C ALA A 230 8.75 -3.12 16.07
N GLU A 231 9.21 -2.17 15.26
CA GLU A 231 10.25 -1.21 15.62
C GLU A 231 9.85 -0.37 16.84
N MET A 232 8.59 0.06 16.91
CA MET A 232 8.04 0.78 18.06
C MET A 232 8.08 -0.06 19.34
N MET A 233 7.73 -1.35 19.25
CA MET A 233 7.74 -2.24 20.42
C MET A 233 9.15 -2.54 20.92
N SER A 234 10.14 -2.57 20.02
CA SER A 234 11.56 -2.78 20.34
C SER A 234 12.19 -1.61 21.12
N LEU A 235 11.55 -0.44 21.18
CA LEU A 235 12.09 0.71 21.91
C LEU A 235 11.76 0.70 23.41
N PRO A 236 12.61 1.30 24.26
CA PRO A 236 12.33 1.46 25.68
C PRO A 236 10.99 2.16 25.92
N PRO A 237 10.21 1.82 26.96
CA PRO A 237 8.89 2.44 27.20
C PRO A 237 8.90 3.97 27.20
N SER A 238 9.98 4.59 27.68
CA SER A 238 10.16 6.05 27.70
C SER A 238 10.36 6.70 26.32
N LYS A 239 10.72 5.91 25.30
CA LYS A 239 10.90 6.32 23.90
C LYS A 239 9.76 5.86 22.99
N ARG A 240 8.78 5.12 23.51
CA ARG A 240 7.54 4.77 22.80
C ARG A 240 6.57 5.95 22.79
N ASP A 241 7.01 7.06 22.22
CA ASP A 241 6.11 8.18 21.91
C ASP A 241 5.66 8.02 20.46
N PRO A 242 4.41 7.60 20.22
CA PRO A 242 3.90 7.36 18.87
C PRO A 242 3.86 8.61 17.99
N ILE A 243 4.08 9.81 18.55
CA ILE A 243 4.06 11.11 17.86
C ILE A 243 5.49 11.52 17.45
N LYS A 244 6.48 11.31 18.33
CA LYS A 244 7.87 11.71 18.06
C LYS A 244 8.62 10.78 17.10
N MET A 245 8.16 9.54 16.96
CA MET A 245 8.96 8.45 16.39
C MET A 245 8.56 8.07 14.97
N SER A 246 7.31 8.35 14.58
CA SER A 246 6.88 8.27 13.19
C SER A 246 7.54 9.32 12.29
N GLY A 247 8.36 10.22 12.85
CA GLY A 247 8.44 11.59 12.35
C GLY A 247 7.06 12.24 12.43
N GLU A 248 6.95 13.52 12.18
CA GLU A 248 5.65 14.12 11.87
C GLU A 248 5.21 13.64 10.46
N ILE A 249 4.98 12.34 10.25
CA ILE A 249 4.18 11.88 9.13
C ILE A 249 2.75 12.16 9.57
N ASN A 250 2.24 13.31 9.14
CA ASN A 250 0.87 13.67 9.43
C ASN A 250 -0.04 12.65 8.74
N ASP A 251 -1.21 12.43 9.32
CA ASP A 251 -2.32 11.65 8.78
C ASP A 251 -2.64 12.03 7.32
N ASP A 252 -2.30 13.26 6.92
CA ASP A 252 -2.39 13.80 5.56
C ASP A 252 -1.34 13.18 4.62
N ASP A 253 -0.08 13.04 5.04
CA ASP A 253 0.98 12.42 4.23
C ASP A 253 0.64 10.94 3.92
N LEU A 254 0.12 10.20 4.91
CA LEU A 254 -0.33 8.82 4.70
C LEU A 254 -1.53 8.74 3.74
N ARG A 255 -2.49 9.67 3.86
CA ARG A 255 -3.63 9.74 2.94
C ARG A 255 -3.19 10.01 1.52
N GLU A 256 -2.18 10.85 1.35
CA GLU A 256 -1.64 11.16 0.04
C GLU A 256 -0.81 10.02 -0.56
N ASP A 257 0.01 9.35 0.24
CA ASP A 257 0.68 8.10 -0.15
C ASP A 257 -0.34 7.11 -0.73
N PHE A 258 -1.46 6.93 -0.02
CA PHE A 258 -2.55 6.11 -0.49
C PHE A 258 -3.25 6.64 -1.73
N HIS A 259 -3.49 7.95 -1.82
CA HIS A 259 -4.09 8.58 -2.98
C HIS A 259 -3.22 8.34 -4.23
N ARG A 260 -1.90 8.41 -4.09
CA ARG A 260 -0.95 8.11 -5.17
C ARG A 260 -0.93 6.64 -5.54
N ILE A 261 -0.96 5.76 -4.53
CA ILE A 261 -1.15 4.34 -4.80
C ILE A 261 -2.46 4.12 -5.54
N GLN A 262 -3.55 4.84 -5.29
CA GLN A 262 -4.83 4.59 -5.97
C GLN A 262 -4.92 5.18 -7.38
N MET A 263 -4.43 6.39 -7.61
CA MET A 263 -4.56 7.10 -8.89
C MET A 263 -3.45 6.76 -9.88
N THR A 264 -3.73 6.84 -11.18
CA THR A 264 -2.78 6.48 -12.24
C THR A 264 -2.50 7.64 -13.20
N TYR A 265 -3.35 8.67 -13.20
CA TYR A 265 -3.21 9.84 -14.06
C TYR A 265 -3.46 11.11 -13.25
N TYR A 266 -2.76 12.17 -13.57
CA TYR A 266 -2.85 13.45 -12.87
C TYR A 266 -3.12 14.57 -13.87
N VAL A 267 -4.04 15.46 -13.54
CA VAL A 267 -4.32 16.66 -14.34
C VAL A 267 -3.84 17.86 -13.56
N VAL A 268 -2.90 18.60 -14.13
CA VAL A 268 -2.49 19.92 -13.65
C VAL A 268 -3.36 20.94 -14.38
N PHE A 269 -4.30 21.57 -13.67
CA PHE A 269 -5.16 22.63 -14.17
C PHE A 269 -4.46 23.99 -14.13
N GLU A 270 -3.77 24.27 -13.03
CA GLU A 270 -2.91 25.44 -12.83
C GLU A 270 -1.56 24.98 -12.25
N GLY A 271 -0.48 25.44 -12.84
CA GLY A 271 0.89 25.04 -12.50
C GLY A 271 1.88 25.57 -13.53
N ARG A 272 3.14 25.14 -13.43
CA ARG A 272 4.20 25.53 -14.38
C ARG A 272 3.85 25.13 -15.81
N VAL A 273 3.52 23.86 -16.00
CA VAL A 273 3.00 23.31 -17.27
C VAL A 273 1.68 22.58 -16.98
N PRO A 274 0.53 23.18 -17.30
CA PRO A 274 -0.76 22.51 -17.22
C PRO A 274 -0.90 21.38 -18.25
N GLY A 275 -1.55 20.28 -17.88
CA GLY A 275 -1.69 19.12 -18.75
C GLY A 275 -2.05 17.83 -18.01
N VAL A 276 -2.06 16.72 -18.74
CA VAL A 276 -2.28 15.37 -18.19
C VAL A 276 -0.95 14.65 -18.09
N TYR A 277 -0.67 14.08 -16.92
CA TYR A 277 0.56 13.37 -16.56
C TYR A 277 0.22 11.94 -16.14
N GLU A 278 1.07 10.99 -16.50
CA GLU A 278 0.92 9.58 -16.12
C GLU A 278 1.71 9.27 -14.84
N GLU A 279 2.81 10.01 -14.62
CA GLU A 279 3.66 9.87 -13.45
C GLU A 279 3.44 11.01 -12.46
N TRP A 280 3.34 10.65 -11.17
CA TRP A 280 3.18 11.63 -10.10
C TRP A 280 4.37 12.61 -10.07
N GLU A 281 5.59 12.13 -10.25
CA GLU A 281 6.77 12.99 -10.16
C GLU A 281 6.80 14.07 -11.25
N ASP A 282 6.27 13.79 -12.42
CA ASP A 282 6.17 14.80 -13.48
C ASP A 282 5.07 15.82 -13.20
N CYS A 283 3.94 15.38 -12.64
CA CYS A 283 2.90 16.27 -12.12
C CYS A 283 3.45 17.16 -10.97
N LYS A 284 4.14 16.55 -10.00
CA LYS A 284 4.72 17.20 -8.82
C LYS A 284 5.65 18.33 -9.20
N LYS A 285 6.53 18.11 -10.19
CA LYS A 285 7.41 19.18 -10.74
C LYS A 285 6.62 20.41 -11.18
N GLN A 286 5.38 20.25 -11.67
CA GLN A 286 4.57 21.37 -12.13
C GLN A 286 3.88 22.15 -11.02
N VAL A 287 3.56 21.50 -9.91
CA VAL A 287 2.68 22.07 -8.86
C VAL A 287 3.40 22.36 -7.56
N HIS A 288 4.50 21.66 -7.26
CA HIS A 288 5.21 21.80 -6.00
C HIS A 288 5.76 23.23 -5.85
N LYS A 289 5.48 23.85 -4.69
CA LYS A 289 5.83 25.25 -4.37
C LYS A 289 5.37 26.27 -5.43
N PHE A 290 4.36 25.92 -6.23
CA PHE A 290 3.74 26.85 -7.17
C PHE A 290 2.49 27.47 -6.51
N SER A 291 2.50 28.79 -6.32
CA SER A 291 1.39 29.50 -5.70
C SER A 291 0.13 29.42 -6.57
N GLY A 292 -1.02 29.10 -5.97
CA GLY A 292 -2.28 28.94 -6.70
C GLY A 292 -2.30 27.72 -7.64
N ASN A 293 -1.46 26.71 -7.42
CA ASN A 293 -1.55 25.47 -8.18
C ASN A 293 -2.92 24.81 -8.00
N CYS A 294 -3.37 24.11 -9.04
CA CYS A 294 -4.60 23.36 -9.03
C CYS A 294 -4.37 22.08 -9.82
N TYR A 295 -4.51 20.93 -9.17
CA TYR A 295 -4.35 19.64 -9.84
C TYR A 295 -5.22 18.57 -9.18
N LYS A 296 -5.44 17.45 -9.89
CA LYS A 296 -6.23 16.32 -9.39
C LYS A 296 -5.82 14.99 -10.02
N GLY A 297 -5.79 13.93 -9.22
CA GLY A 297 -5.58 12.55 -9.69
C GLY A 297 -6.87 11.88 -10.19
N TYR A 298 -6.75 10.96 -11.14
CA TYR A 298 -7.83 10.19 -11.73
C TYR A 298 -7.42 8.71 -11.92
N PRO A 299 -8.37 7.76 -11.81
CA PRO A 299 -8.09 6.34 -12.04
C PRO A 299 -7.72 6.00 -13.48
N THR A 300 -8.27 6.73 -14.46
CA THR A 300 -8.10 6.43 -15.90
C THR A 300 -7.66 7.64 -16.72
N ARG A 301 -6.91 7.37 -17.80
CA ARG A 301 -6.44 8.38 -18.75
C ARG A 301 -7.60 9.11 -19.41
N HIS A 302 -8.64 8.36 -19.77
CA HIS A 302 -9.83 8.89 -20.42
C HIS A 302 -10.54 9.93 -19.54
N GLU A 303 -10.72 9.62 -18.26
CA GLU A 303 -11.32 10.55 -17.31
C GLU A 303 -10.44 11.80 -17.11
N ALA A 304 -9.13 11.61 -16.91
CA ALA A 304 -8.18 12.71 -16.77
C ALA A 304 -8.21 13.67 -17.98
N VAL A 305 -8.15 13.11 -19.19
CA VAL A 305 -8.21 13.87 -20.44
C VAL A 305 -9.55 14.59 -20.60
N ALA A 306 -10.67 13.94 -20.26
CA ALA A 306 -11.99 14.56 -20.33
C ALA A 306 -12.10 15.78 -19.40
N LYS A 307 -11.57 15.65 -18.17
CA LYS A 307 -11.55 16.73 -17.18
C LYS A 307 -10.65 17.88 -17.61
N TRP A 308 -9.47 17.58 -18.16
CA TRP A 308 -8.58 18.59 -18.73
C TRP A 308 -9.23 19.39 -19.86
N ARG A 309 -9.87 18.70 -20.82
CA ARG A 309 -10.57 19.35 -21.94
C ARG A 309 -11.72 20.25 -21.47
N ASN A 310 -12.52 19.77 -20.51
CA ASN A 310 -13.61 20.56 -19.95
C ASN A 310 -13.08 21.84 -19.28
N TYR A 311 -11.98 21.73 -18.54
CA TYR A 311 -11.32 22.87 -17.92
C TYR A 311 -10.87 23.91 -18.96
N GLN A 312 -10.20 23.48 -20.03
CA GLN A 312 -9.75 24.36 -21.11
C GLN A 312 -10.94 25.13 -21.74
N SER A 313 -12.06 24.45 -22.00
CA SER A 313 -13.27 25.06 -22.56
C SER A 313 -13.89 26.10 -21.62
N ASN A 314 -13.96 25.80 -20.32
CA ASN A 314 -14.52 26.74 -19.35
C ASN A 314 -13.61 27.97 -19.17
N LYS A 315 -12.29 27.76 -19.15
CA LYS A 315 -11.30 28.84 -19.05
C LYS A 315 -11.36 29.76 -20.26
N SER A 316 -11.54 29.25 -21.48
CA SER A 316 -11.71 30.08 -22.68
C SER A 316 -13.02 30.86 -22.67
N LYS A 317 -14.14 30.25 -22.25
CA LYS A 317 -15.44 30.92 -22.08
C LYS A 317 -15.36 32.06 -21.06
N MET A 318 -14.71 31.84 -19.93
CA MET A 318 -14.51 32.89 -18.91
C MET A 318 -13.69 34.06 -19.45
N LYS A 319 -12.56 33.79 -20.12
CA LYS A 319 -11.75 34.84 -20.75
C LYS A 319 -12.55 35.67 -21.76
N MET A 320 -13.37 35.02 -22.58
CA MET A 320 -14.25 35.70 -23.54
C MET A 320 -15.26 36.61 -22.83
N LYS A 321 -15.92 36.13 -21.78
CA LYS A 321 -16.85 36.95 -20.98
C LYS A 321 -16.16 38.17 -20.39
N THR A 322 -14.97 38.00 -19.80
CA THR A 322 -14.20 39.12 -19.23
C THR A 322 -13.81 40.12 -20.32
N PHE A 323 -13.36 39.65 -21.48
CA PHE A 323 -13.03 40.51 -22.62
C PHE A 323 -14.25 41.32 -23.08
N VAL A 324 -15.42 40.68 -23.22
CA VAL A 324 -16.66 41.36 -23.60
C VAL A 324 -17.04 42.42 -22.56
N VAL A 325 -17.02 42.09 -21.27
CA VAL A 325 -17.33 43.04 -20.19
C VAL A 325 -16.38 44.24 -20.20
N LEU A 326 -15.06 44.01 -20.35
CA LEU A 326 -14.08 45.09 -20.43
C LEU A 326 -14.27 45.94 -21.68
N SER A 327 -14.59 45.33 -22.82
CA SER A 327 -14.85 46.07 -24.07
C SER A 327 -16.08 46.98 -23.95
N VAL A 328 -17.16 46.50 -23.33
CA VAL A 328 -18.38 47.28 -23.10
C VAL A 328 -18.13 48.40 -22.09
N LEU A 329 -17.36 48.14 -21.02
CA LEU A 329 -17.01 49.17 -20.05
C LEU A 329 -16.16 50.27 -20.71
N LEU A 330 -15.21 49.89 -21.56
CA LEU A 330 -14.35 50.85 -22.27
C LEU A 330 -15.16 51.70 -23.26
N THR A 331 -16.12 51.13 -23.99
CA THR A 331 -16.98 51.89 -24.91
C THR A 331 -17.90 52.85 -24.17
N ILE A 332 -18.46 52.44 -23.01
CA ILE A 332 -19.26 53.33 -22.15
C ILE A 332 -18.41 54.50 -21.65
N VAL A 333 -17.20 54.24 -21.13
CA VAL A 333 -16.29 55.29 -20.65
C VAL A 333 -15.92 56.26 -21.79
N ALA A 334 -15.59 55.74 -22.97
CA ALA A 334 -15.26 56.58 -24.13
C ALA A 334 -16.45 57.46 -24.57
N ALA A 335 -17.68 56.91 -24.57
CA ALA A 335 -18.89 57.66 -24.92
C ALA A 335 -19.17 58.78 -23.91
N VAL A 336 -19.01 58.52 -22.61
CA VAL A 336 -19.17 59.54 -21.56
C VAL A 336 -18.13 60.65 -21.70
N LEU A 337 -16.86 60.31 -21.96
CA LEU A 337 -15.81 61.31 -22.18
C LEU A 337 -16.07 62.16 -23.41
N TYR A 338 -16.53 61.56 -24.52
CA TYR A 338 -16.91 62.30 -25.73
C TYR A 338 -18.02 63.32 -25.44
N PHE A 339 -19.05 62.92 -24.69
CA PHE A 339 -20.16 63.80 -24.32
C PHE A 339 -19.79 64.93 -23.36
N ILE A 340 -18.68 64.80 -22.62
CA ILE A 340 -18.17 65.86 -21.73
C ILE A 340 -17.31 66.86 -22.51
N LEU A 341 -16.65 66.43 -23.60
CA LEU A 341 -15.69 67.24 -24.36
C LEU A 341 -16.28 67.97 -25.57
N VAL A 342 -17.45 67.54 -26.05
CA VAL A 342 -18.23 68.18 -27.13
C VAL A 342 -19.44 68.84 -26.51
#